data_AF-A0A6J0YG76-F1
#
_entry.id   AF-A0A6J0YG76-F1
#
_cell.length_a   1.000
_cell.length_b   1.000
_cell.length_c   1.000
_cell.angle_alpha   90.00
_cell.angle_beta   90.00
_cell.angle_gamma   90.00
#
_symmetry.space_group_name_H-M   'P 1'
#
loop_
_entity.id
_entity.type
_entity.pdbx_description
1 polymer ?
#
loop_
_entity_poly.entity_id
_entity_poly.type
_entity_poly.pdbx_seq_one_letter_code
_entity_poly.pdbx_strand_id
1 'polypeptide(L)'
;MSASGVAVLLSWLSCCGSALWRYYSNSPNYDIFSTRSTIKLEYEGTLFSEWSAPATCSIKNKRSPKTELRCSSPGIHAIKPIVSGPDLEEERYLSVESSHICFLWYYKAINFVHNLTQIVVLWIYDPENADPSELLWNANEPSL
;
A
#
# COMPACT_ATOMS: atom_id res chain seq x y z
N MET A 1 -16.20 25.89 -31.83
CA MET A 1 -14.95 25.81 -31.05
C MET A 1 -13.99 24.91 -31.82
N SER A 2 -12.80 25.40 -32.18
CA SER A 2 -11.85 24.65 -33.02
C SER A 2 -11.37 23.40 -32.29
N ALA A 3 -11.41 22.23 -32.96
CA ALA A 3 -10.88 20.97 -32.43
C ALA A 3 -9.41 21.07 -32.00
N SER A 4 -8.65 21.99 -32.62
CA SER A 4 -7.27 22.30 -32.28
C SER A 4 -7.13 22.95 -30.90
N GLY A 5 -8.10 23.80 -30.49
CA GLY A 5 -8.10 24.42 -29.15
C GLY A 5 -8.43 23.43 -28.03
N VAL A 6 -9.28 22.43 -28.31
CA VAL A 6 -9.63 21.37 -27.36
C VAL A 6 -8.46 20.39 -27.18
N ALA A 7 -7.74 20.07 -28.26
CA ALA A 7 -6.57 19.19 -28.20
C ALA A 7 -5.39 19.78 -27.40
N VAL A 8 -5.17 21.10 -27.49
CA VAL A 8 -4.14 21.79 -26.69
C VAL A 8 -4.54 21.87 -25.21
N LEU A 9 -5.82 22.11 -24.91
CA LEU A 9 -6.33 22.05 -23.53
C LEU A 9 -6.23 20.65 -22.92
N LEU A 10 -6.51 19.60 -23.71
CA LEU A 10 -6.36 18.20 -23.27
C LEU A 10 -4.89 17.79 -23.11
N SER A 11 -3.96 18.31 -23.92
CA SER A 11 -2.53 18.03 -23.75
C SER A 11 -1.93 18.78 -22.55
N TRP A 12 -2.42 19.97 -22.23
CA TRP A 12 -2.01 20.72 -21.04
C TRP A 12 -2.56 20.12 -19.74
N LEU A 13 -3.75 19.50 -19.77
CA LEU A 13 -4.27 18.72 -18.65
C LEU A 13 -3.50 17.40 -18.42
N SER A 14 -2.79 16.90 -19.43
CA SER A 14 -1.91 15.73 -19.33
C SER A 14 -0.51 16.06 -18.79
N CYS A 15 -0.14 17.34 -18.70
CA CYS A 15 1.19 17.77 -18.25
C CYS A 15 1.32 17.79 -16.71
N CYS A 16 0.24 17.48 -15.98
CA CYS A 16 0.21 17.35 -14.52
C CYS A 16 0.15 15.88 -14.04
N GLY A 17 0.36 14.90 -14.93
CA GLY A 17 0.74 13.55 -14.52
C GLY A 17 2.25 13.52 -14.32
N SER A 18 2.84 12.95 -13.30
CA SER A 18 2.34 11.95 -12.36
C SER A 18 3.43 11.84 -11.32
N ALA A 19 3.09 11.59 -10.06
CA ALA A 19 4.00 10.81 -9.23
C ALA A 19 4.32 9.51 -10.00
N LEU A 20 5.51 9.41 -10.61
CA LEU A 20 5.89 8.25 -11.44
C LEU A 20 6.03 6.97 -10.59
N TRP A 21 5.91 7.09 -9.28
CA TRP A 21 5.75 5.94 -8.43
C TRP A 21 4.83 6.17 -7.23
N ARG A 22 4.27 5.07 -6.76
CA ARG A 22 3.31 5.00 -5.65
C ARG A 22 3.70 3.89 -4.69
N TYR A 23 3.26 4.02 -3.46
CA TYR A 23 3.39 3.00 -2.43
C TYR A 23 2.07 2.81 -1.71
N TYR A 24 1.78 1.59 -1.28
CA TYR A 24 0.55 1.25 -0.56
C TYR A 24 0.75 -0.03 0.26
N SER A 25 -0.17 -0.32 1.18
CA SER A 25 -0.24 -1.61 1.88
C SER A 25 -1.59 -2.25 1.66
N ASN A 26 -1.77 -3.48 2.15
CA ASN A 26 -3.08 -4.12 2.18
C ASN A 26 -4.02 -3.50 3.22
N SER A 27 -3.47 -2.87 4.26
CA SER A 27 -4.25 -2.26 5.33
C SER A 27 -4.99 -1.02 4.82
N PRO A 28 -6.31 -0.88 5.07
CA PRO A 28 -7.07 0.31 4.71
C PRO A 28 -6.69 1.53 5.57
N ASN A 29 -5.97 1.32 6.67
CA ASN A 29 -5.34 2.41 7.42
C ASN A 29 -4.00 2.75 6.76
N TYR A 30 -4.07 3.64 5.76
CA TYR A 30 -2.92 4.09 4.96
C TYR A 30 -1.87 4.88 5.76
N ASP A 31 -2.13 5.22 7.01
CA ASP A 31 -1.39 6.27 7.70
C ASP A 31 -0.13 5.79 8.43
N ILE A 32 0.03 4.48 8.70
CA ILE A 32 1.16 4.00 9.51
C ILE A 32 1.68 2.64 9.00
N PHE A 33 2.85 2.66 8.34
CA PHE A 33 3.61 1.44 8.12
C PHE A 33 4.26 1.00 9.43
N SER A 34 4.41 -0.31 9.60
CA SER A 34 5.13 -0.88 10.73
C SER A 34 6.26 -1.79 10.26
N THR A 35 7.10 -2.22 11.20
CA THR A 35 8.15 -3.22 10.96
C THR A 35 7.63 -4.57 10.44
N ARG A 36 6.30 -4.74 10.37
CA ARG A 36 5.63 -5.93 9.84
C ARG A 36 4.89 -5.70 8.53
N SER A 37 4.67 -4.45 8.17
CA SER A 37 3.89 -4.10 6.99
C SER A 37 4.62 -4.49 5.71
N THR A 38 3.91 -5.15 4.80
CA THR A 38 4.35 -5.33 3.42
C THR A 38 3.96 -4.09 2.63
N ILE A 39 4.96 -3.27 2.31
CA ILE A 39 4.79 -2.06 1.52
C ILE A 39 4.95 -2.43 0.05
N LYS A 40 3.90 -2.27 -0.73
CA LYS A 40 3.94 -2.46 -2.18
C LYS A 40 4.47 -1.20 -2.84
N LEU A 41 5.48 -1.33 -3.68
CA LEU A 41 6.06 -0.26 -4.49
C LEU A 41 5.68 -0.48 -5.94
N GLU A 42 5.27 0.59 -6.62
CA GLU A 42 4.88 0.55 -8.02
C GLU A 42 5.39 1.78 -8.74
N TYR A 43 6.26 1.56 -9.73
CA TYR A 43 6.73 2.55 -10.68
C TYR A 43 5.92 2.47 -11.97
N GLU A 44 5.47 3.62 -12.46
CA GLU A 44 4.78 3.82 -13.73
C GLU A 44 5.72 4.54 -14.71
N GLY A 45 6.30 3.79 -15.64
CA GLY A 45 7.16 4.34 -16.68
C GLY A 45 8.07 3.27 -17.30
N THR A 46 8.83 3.66 -18.32
CA THR A 46 9.71 2.75 -19.09
C THR A 46 11.18 2.89 -18.71
N LEU A 47 11.55 3.92 -17.95
CA LEU A 47 12.94 4.24 -17.62
C LEU A 47 13.43 3.60 -16.31
N PHE A 48 12.59 2.80 -15.66
CA PHE A 48 12.90 2.12 -14.41
C PHE A 48 14.15 1.23 -14.54
N SER A 49 15.07 1.37 -13.59
CA SER A 49 16.25 0.52 -13.48
C SER A 49 16.17 -0.38 -12.24
N GLU A 50 16.15 0.23 -11.05
CA GLU A 50 16.02 -0.51 -9.80
C GLU A 50 15.51 0.34 -8.64
N TRP A 51 15.13 -0.29 -7.54
CA TRP A 51 14.78 0.40 -6.30
C TRP A 51 15.98 0.63 -5.38
N SER A 52 16.06 1.83 -4.83
CA SER A 52 16.98 2.20 -3.75
C SER A 52 16.23 2.29 -2.42
N ALA A 53 16.77 1.62 -1.40
CA ALA A 53 16.29 1.70 -0.02
C ALA A 53 17.47 1.45 0.95
N PRO A 54 17.35 1.84 2.23
CA PRO A 54 18.39 1.63 3.23
C PRO A 54 18.57 0.14 3.55
N ALA A 55 19.71 -0.24 4.13
CA ALA A 55 20.02 -1.63 4.48
C ALA A 55 19.03 -2.25 5.51
N THR A 56 18.35 -1.41 6.27
CA THR A 56 17.28 -1.79 7.21
C THR A 56 16.01 -2.28 6.52
N CYS A 57 15.86 -2.03 5.22
CA CYS A 57 14.72 -2.48 4.43
C CYS A 57 15.13 -3.48 3.34
N SER A 58 14.37 -4.56 3.23
CA SER A 58 14.52 -5.60 2.20
C SER A 58 13.52 -5.40 1.08
N ILE A 59 14.00 -5.43 -0.16
CA ILE A 59 13.17 -5.38 -1.37
C ILE A 59 13.19 -6.75 -2.04
N LYS A 60 12.02 -7.33 -2.28
CA LYS A 60 11.88 -8.70 -2.82
C LYS A 60 12.55 -8.85 -4.19
N ASN A 61 12.27 -7.93 -5.11
CA ASN A 61 12.98 -7.82 -6.38
C ASN A 61 13.25 -6.34 -6.68
N LYS A 62 14.52 -5.94 -6.58
CA LYS A 62 14.94 -4.55 -6.81
C LYS A 62 14.74 -4.09 -8.25
N ARG A 63 14.80 -5.01 -9.23
CA ARG A 63 14.71 -4.71 -10.67
C ARG A 63 13.30 -4.82 -11.23
N SER A 64 12.31 -5.12 -10.40
CA SER A 64 10.91 -5.12 -10.81
C SER A 64 10.26 -3.76 -10.53
N PRO A 65 9.63 -3.11 -11.52
CA PRO A 65 8.87 -1.87 -11.32
C PRO A 65 7.75 -2.03 -10.29
N LYS A 66 7.22 -3.25 -10.14
CA LYS A 66 6.25 -3.61 -9.09
C LYS A 66 6.90 -4.61 -8.13
N THR A 67 7.02 -4.25 -6.86
CA THR A 67 7.74 -5.06 -5.88
C THR A 67 7.22 -4.86 -4.46
N GLU A 68 7.71 -5.68 -3.53
CA GLU A 68 7.41 -5.60 -2.11
C GLU A 68 8.65 -5.13 -1.34
N LEU A 69 8.43 -4.23 -0.40
CA LEU A 69 9.40 -3.67 0.54
C LEU A 69 8.97 -4.02 1.96
N ARG A 70 9.92 -4.47 2.78
CA ARG A 70 9.74 -4.68 4.22
C ARG A 70 10.87 -4.03 4.98
N CYS A 71 10.57 -3.23 6.00
CA CYS A 71 11.57 -2.58 6.84
C CYS A 71 11.63 -3.25 8.20
N SER A 72 12.83 -3.71 8.60
CA SER A 72 13.03 -4.47 9.84
C SER A 72 13.22 -3.60 11.07
N SER A 73 13.57 -2.34 10.89
CA SER A 73 13.77 -1.38 11.97
C SER A 73 12.76 -0.23 11.89
N PRO A 74 12.27 0.26 13.05
CA PRO A 74 11.46 1.46 13.07
C PRO A 74 12.29 2.69 12.69
N GLY A 75 11.61 3.75 12.24
CA GLY A 75 12.22 5.01 11.83
C GLY A 75 11.73 5.50 10.47
N ILE A 76 12.34 6.59 10.00
CA ILE A 76 12.05 7.17 8.70
C ILE A 76 13.07 6.63 7.69
N HIS A 77 12.57 6.01 6.62
CA HIS A 77 13.41 5.39 5.58
C HIS A 77 13.24 6.13 4.26
N ALA A 78 14.34 6.46 3.60
CA ALA A 78 14.34 7.11 2.29
C ALA A 78 14.28 6.05 1.16
N ILE A 79 13.21 6.05 0.37
CA ILE A 79 12.98 5.13 -0.74
C ILE A 79 12.87 5.94 -2.03
N LYS A 80 13.50 5.45 -3.10
CA LYS A 80 13.31 5.99 -4.46
C LYS A 80 13.55 4.96 -5.55
N PRO A 81 12.89 5.09 -6.71
CA PRO A 81 13.30 4.39 -7.91
C PRO A 81 14.55 5.06 -8.50
N ILE A 82 15.46 4.25 -9.02
CA ILE A 82 16.58 4.65 -9.85
C ILE A 82 16.13 4.48 -11.31
N VAL A 83 16.22 5.55 -12.09
CA VAL A 83 15.83 5.58 -13.50
C VAL A 83 17.03 5.88 -14.39
N SER A 84 16.99 5.41 -15.63
CA SER A 84 18.11 5.52 -16.58
C SER A 84 18.08 6.82 -17.41
N GLY A 85 17.23 7.78 -17.04
CA GLY A 85 17.01 9.05 -17.76
C GLY A 85 17.54 10.28 -17.02
N PRO A 86 17.45 11.47 -17.64
CA PRO A 86 17.85 12.73 -17.00
C PRO A 86 16.91 13.15 -15.86
N ASP A 87 15.70 12.60 -15.82
CA ASP A 87 14.69 12.92 -14.83
C ASP A 87 15.02 12.22 -13.52
N LEU A 88 15.26 13.02 -12.47
CA LEU A 88 15.41 12.51 -11.11
C LEU A 88 14.03 12.32 -10.52
N GLU A 89 13.72 11.08 -10.18
CA GLU A 89 12.49 10.75 -9.44
C GLU A 89 12.55 11.23 -8.01
N GLU A 90 11.41 11.67 -7.49
CA GLU A 90 11.29 12.15 -6.12
C GLU A 90 11.56 11.02 -5.12
N GLU A 91 12.44 11.30 -4.16
CA GLU A 91 12.68 10.45 -2.99
C GLU A 91 11.59 10.65 -1.96
N ARG A 92 11.07 9.55 -1.42
CA ARG A 92 10.02 9.60 -0.40
C ARG A 92 10.48 8.99 0.90
N TYR A 93 10.03 9.60 1.98
CA TYR A 93 10.38 9.24 3.35
C TYR A 93 9.21 8.48 3.97
N LEU A 94 9.37 7.16 4.13
CA LEU A 94 8.35 6.30 4.72
C LEU A 94 8.61 6.19 6.23
N SER A 95 7.64 6.62 7.04
CA SER A 95 7.64 6.41 8.49
C SER A 95 7.23 4.98 8.79
N VAL A 96 8.09 4.24 9.49
CA VAL A 96 7.87 2.85 9.91
C VAL A 96 7.89 2.78 11.42
N GLU A 97 6.77 2.41 12.02
CA GLU A 97 6.66 2.23 13.47
C GLU A 97 7.07 0.83 13.93
N SER A 98 7.44 0.71 15.21
CA SER A 98 7.69 -0.59 15.80
C SER A 98 6.36 -1.28 16.07
N SER A 99 6.16 -2.49 15.53
CA SER A 99 5.00 -3.32 15.86
C SER A 99 5.42 -4.67 16.43
N HIS A 100 4.82 -4.99 17.58
CA HIS A 100 4.93 -6.30 18.23
C HIS A 100 3.67 -7.15 18.07
N ILE A 101 2.61 -6.60 17.48
CA ILE A 101 1.30 -7.26 17.32
C ILE A 101 1.24 -7.94 15.95
N CYS A 102 1.09 -9.27 15.92
CA CYS A 102 1.07 -10.05 14.67
C CYS A 102 -0.33 -10.20 14.11
N PHE A 103 -1.31 -10.12 15.01
CA PHE A 103 -2.67 -10.52 14.72
C PHE A 103 -3.64 -9.52 15.31
N LEU A 104 -4.76 -9.34 14.63
CA LEU A 104 -5.85 -8.47 15.04
C LEU A 104 -7.09 -9.31 15.34
N TRP A 105 -7.98 -8.75 16.14
CA TRP A 105 -9.28 -9.35 16.41
C TRP A 105 -10.26 -8.88 15.35
N TYR A 106 -10.92 -9.85 14.70
CA TYR A 106 -12.11 -9.63 13.92
C TYR A 106 -13.34 -9.96 14.78
N TYR A 107 -14.41 -9.19 14.61
CA TYR A 107 -15.69 -9.52 15.21
C TYR A 107 -16.84 -9.27 14.25
N LYS A 108 -17.88 -10.08 14.35
CA LYS A 108 -19.13 -9.95 13.63
C LYS A 108 -20.29 -10.14 14.60
N ALA A 109 -21.27 -9.25 14.54
CA ALA A 109 -22.48 -9.31 15.35
C ALA A 109 -23.70 -9.61 14.48
N ILE A 110 -24.47 -10.63 14.86
CA ILE A 110 -25.74 -11.00 14.24
C ILE A 110 -26.85 -10.70 15.25
N ASN A 111 -27.69 -9.72 14.94
CA ASN A 111 -28.73 -9.22 15.84
C ASN A 111 -30.08 -9.90 15.56
N PHE A 112 -30.73 -10.42 16.60
CA PHE A 112 -32.06 -11.02 16.55
C PHE A 112 -33.05 -10.11 17.27
N VAL A 113 -33.58 -9.12 16.53
CA VAL A 113 -34.44 -8.06 17.08
C VAL A 113 -35.70 -8.61 17.76
N HIS A 114 -36.27 -9.69 17.24
CA HIS A 114 -37.50 -10.30 17.75
C HIS A 114 -37.35 -10.88 19.17
N ASN A 115 -36.16 -11.36 19.53
CA ASN A 115 -35.88 -11.96 20.83
C ASN A 115 -34.89 -11.13 21.65
N LEU A 116 -34.53 -9.91 21.21
CA LEU A 116 -33.53 -9.04 21.84
C LEU A 116 -32.19 -9.75 22.14
N THR A 117 -31.78 -10.68 21.28
CA THR A 117 -30.54 -11.46 21.43
C THR A 117 -29.54 -11.13 20.33
N GLN A 118 -28.27 -11.46 20.57
CA GLN A 118 -27.17 -11.23 19.64
C GLN A 118 -26.22 -12.43 19.65
N ILE A 119 -25.76 -12.85 18.48
CA ILE A 119 -24.62 -13.76 18.35
C ILE A 119 -23.41 -12.93 17.95
N VAL A 120 -22.35 -13.00 18.75
CA VAL A 120 -21.05 -12.38 18.43
C VAL A 120 -20.09 -13.48 18.04
N VAL A 121 -19.55 -13.39 16.83
CA VAL A 121 -18.52 -14.28 16.31
C VAL A 121 -17.21 -13.52 16.33
N LEU A 122 -16.17 -14.08 16.94
CA LEU A 122 -14.83 -13.49 17.00
C LEU A 122 -13.81 -14.47 16.44
N TRP A 123 -12.83 -13.95 15.71
CA TRP A 123 -11.66 -14.71 15.32
C TRP A 123 -10.43 -13.81 15.23
N ILE A 124 -9.27 -14.43 15.16
CA ILE A 124 -7.98 -13.79 15.04
C ILE A 124 -7.57 -13.86 13.57
N TYR A 125 -7.13 -12.75 13.00
CA TYR A 125 -6.64 -12.71 11.62
C TYR A 125 -5.28 -12.01 11.53
N ASP A 126 -4.48 -12.39 10.53
CA ASP A 126 -3.22 -11.73 10.20
C ASP A 126 -3.46 -10.70 9.09
N PRO A 127 -3.35 -9.39 9.35
CA PRO A 127 -3.63 -8.36 8.33
C PRO A 127 -2.71 -8.43 7.10
N GLU A 128 -1.56 -9.09 7.19
CA GLU A 128 -0.65 -9.25 6.06
C GLU A 128 -1.05 -10.39 5.12
N ASN A 129 -1.76 -11.38 5.63
CA ASN A 129 -2.17 -12.59 4.92
C ASN A 129 -3.71 -12.72 4.75
N ALA A 130 -4.47 -11.84 5.38
CA ALA A 130 -5.92 -11.85 5.37
C ALA A 130 -6.51 -11.56 4.00
N ASP A 131 -7.67 -12.15 3.74
CA ASP A 131 -8.43 -11.86 2.54
C ASP A 131 -8.91 -10.40 2.54
N PRO A 132 -9.13 -9.81 1.35
CA PRO A 132 -9.67 -8.46 1.25
C PRO A 132 -10.99 -8.26 2.01
N SER A 133 -11.80 -9.31 2.16
CA SER A 133 -13.06 -9.27 2.93
C SER A 133 -12.83 -9.05 4.43
N GLU A 134 -11.81 -9.66 5.02
CA GLU A 134 -11.45 -9.48 6.44
C GLU A 134 -10.90 -8.07 6.67
N LEU A 135 -10.03 -7.60 5.76
CA LEU A 135 -9.47 -6.24 5.81
C LEU A 135 -10.54 -5.15 5.67
N LEU A 136 -11.59 -5.41 4.89
CA LEU A 136 -12.71 -4.50 4.65
C LEU A 136 -13.87 -4.69 5.64
N TRP A 137 -13.73 -5.52 6.68
CA TRP A 137 -14.78 -5.78 7.67
C TRP A 137 -16.09 -6.35 7.09
N ASN A 138 -15.98 -7.13 6.02
CA ASN A 138 -17.09 -7.77 5.30
C ASN A 138 -17.01 -9.30 5.28
N ALA A 139 -16.03 -9.90 5.96
CA ALA A 139 -15.88 -11.35 6.04
C ALA A 139 -16.99 -12.01 6.85
N ASN A 140 -17.42 -13.18 6.35
CA ASN A 140 -18.41 -14.04 7.01
C ASN A 140 -17.77 -15.17 7.81
N GLU A 141 -16.53 -15.51 7.48
CA GLU A 141 -15.74 -16.60 8.02
C GLU A 141 -14.25 -16.21 7.96
N PRO A 142 -13.39 -16.83 8.79
CA PRO A 142 -11.95 -16.58 8.76
C PRO A 142 -11.32 -17.02 7.43
N SER A 143 -10.28 -16.31 7.00
CA SER A 143 -9.42 -16.72 5.88
C SER A 143 -8.72 -18.06 6.14
N LEU A 144 -8.51 -18.85 5.08
CA LEU A 144 -7.91 -20.19 5.11
C LEU A 144 -6.37 -20.17 5.14
#